data_AF-A0AAW5V6I9-F1
#
_entry.id   AF-A0AAW5V6I9-F1
#
_cell.length_a   1.000
_cell.length_b   1.000
_cell.length_c   1.000
_cell.angle_alpha   90.00
_cell.angle_beta   90.00
_cell.angle_gamma   90.00
#
_symmetry.space_group_name_H-M   'P 1'
#
loop_
_entity.id
_entity.type
_entity.pdbx_description
1 polymer ?
#
loop_
_entity_poly.entity_id
_entity_poly.type
_entity_poly.pdbx_seq_one_letter_code
_entity_poly.pdbx_strand_id
1 'polypeptide(L)'
;MKKIKFLLISFTFSFSCSTTDELKLKKEEFQKFSDKNKIIEISLLSFPKMKTEIYIELQSIEYFSEDSYRFGSKYSFSEEIIGDKINIEIPNGKFVGSIQVKISKTVPFYKNYFGIHTIYFGMNEKRIKEKFSNGKCSSEYSFSIKLAKSSKYNNYCDDLDVENKKYILKFLTNDKTEFNPSRTLALAYAGVSIGLTKSFTNYPYVPFLLLTSYFGFFLNDVEISSEIQQESL
;
A
#
# COMPACT_ATOMS: atom_id res chain seq x y z
N MET A 1 -0.74 30.23 44.33
CA MET A 1 -0.67 30.30 42.86
C MET A 1 0.32 29.24 42.36
N LYS A 2 -0.17 28.13 41.79
CA LYS A 2 0.67 27.03 41.26
C LYS A 2 1.10 27.37 39.82
N LYS A 3 2.40 27.34 39.56
CA LYS A 3 3.01 27.58 38.24
C LYS A 3 2.73 26.38 37.32
N ILE A 4 1.95 26.59 36.27
CA ILE A 4 1.75 25.59 35.20
C ILE A 4 2.91 25.73 34.22
N LYS A 5 3.79 24.73 34.15
CA LYS A 5 4.82 24.63 33.12
C LYS A 5 4.15 24.22 31.81
N PHE A 6 4.19 25.10 30.82
CA PHE A 6 3.81 24.78 29.44
C PHE A 6 4.83 23.80 28.87
N LEU A 7 4.40 22.58 28.58
CA LEU A 7 5.20 21.58 27.89
C LEU A 7 4.95 21.75 26.39
N LEU A 8 5.87 22.46 25.72
CA LEU A 8 5.88 22.66 24.28
C LEU A 8 6.20 21.33 23.60
N ILE A 9 5.19 20.65 23.07
CA ILE A 9 5.38 19.51 22.18
C ILE A 9 5.73 20.09 20.81
N SER A 10 7.03 20.18 20.52
CA SER A 10 7.53 20.52 19.20
C SER A 10 7.29 19.34 18.26
N PHE A 11 6.34 19.48 17.33
CA PHE A 11 6.19 18.58 16.19
C PHE A 11 7.31 18.89 15.19
N THR A 12 8.51 18.37 15.44
CA THR A 12 9.59 18.42 14.45
C THR A 12 9.25 17.44 13.32
N PHE A 13 8.64 17.95 12.25
CA PHE A 13 8.61 17.27 10.97
C PHE A 13 10.03 17.29 10.40
N SER A 14 10.81 16.26 10.71
CA SER A 14 12.08 15.99 10.07
C SER A 14 11.82 15.56 8.63
N PHE A 15 11.79 16.50 7.69
CA PHE A 15 11.90 16.17 6.27
C PHE A 15 13.33 15.69 6.01
N SER A 16 13.56 14.38 6.12
CA SER A 16 14.77 13.79 5.58
C SER A 16 14.67 13.83 4.05
N CYS A 17 15.32 14.80 3.42
CA CYS A 17 15.64 14.73 2.00
C CYS A 17 16.68 13.61 1.80
N SER A 18 16.21 12.37 1.66
CA SER A 18 16.99 11.34 1.02
C SER A 18 16.77 11.52 -0.48
N THR A 19 17.80 11.96 -1.20
CA THR A 19 17.86 11.80 -2.64
C THR A 19 18.02 10.31 -2.90
N THR A 20 16.90 9.59 -3.00
CA THR A 20 16.92 8.22 -3.50
C THR A 20 17.07 8.29 -5.01
N ASP A 21 18.16 7.72 -5.54
CA ASP A 21 18.33 7.42 -6.96
C ASP A 21 17.37 6.28 -7.36
N GLU A 22 16.07 6.50 -7.18
CA GLU A 22 15.00 5.56 -7.53
C GLU A 22 14.76 5.55 -9.03
N LEU A 23 14.89 4.37 -9.65
CA LEU A 23 14.55 4.14 -11.04
C LEU A 23 13.06 3.87 -11.18
N LYS A 24 12.35 4.78 -11.86
CA LYS A 24 10.93 4.60 -12.15
C LYS A 24 10.73 3.48 -13.19
N LEU A 25 10.02 2.43 -12.81
CA LEU A 25 9.59 1.37 -13.72
C LEU A 25 8.60 1.93 -14.75
N LYS A 26 8.62 1.39 -15.96
CA LYS A 26 7.75 1.83 -17.05
C LYS A 26 6.60 0.87 -17.25
N LYS A 27 5.41 1.44 -17.44
CA LYS A 27 4.26 0.73 -18.01
C LYS A 27 4.56 0.45 -19.48
N GLU A 28 4.47 -0.81 -19.90
CA GLU A 28 4.70 -1.17 -21.30
C GLU A 28 3.36 -1.29 -22.03
N GLU A 29 3.14 -0.41 -23.01
CA GLU A 29 2.10 -0.60 -24.03
C GLU A 29 2.69 -1.57 -25.05
N PHE A 30 2.38 -2.86 -24.89
CA PHE A 30 2.78 -4.00 -25.74
C PHE A 30 3.66 -3.69 -26.96
N GLN A 31 4.85 -4.31 -26.97
CA GLN A 31 5.79 -4.57 -28.08
C GLN A 31 7.09 -3.75 -28.08
N LYS A 32 8.08 -4.19 -27.29
CA LYS A 32 9.38 -4.67 -27.82
C LYS A 32 10.22 -5.33 -26.71
N PHE A 33 10.42 -6.64 -26.83
CA PHE A 33 11.24 -7.42 -25.91
C PHE A 33 12.73 -7.04 -26.02
N SER A 34 13.37 -6.87 -24.88
CA SER A 34 14.82 -6.81 -24.72
C SER A 34 15.23 -7.98 -23.82
N ASP A 35 16.26 -8.75 -24.19
CA ASP A 35 16.77 -9.85 -23.35
C ASP A 35 17.17 -9.41 -21.93
N LYS A 36 17.35 -8.11 -21.73
CA LYS A 36 17.72 -7.50 -20.44
C LYS A 36 16.55 -7.34 -19.47
N ASN A 37 15.31 -7.31 -19.96
CA ASN A 37 14.13 -7.03 -19.15
C ASN A 37 13.08 -8.15 -19.27
N LYS A 38 12.31 -8.33 -18.21
CA LYS A 38 11.25 -9.33 -18.07
C LYS A 38 9.95 -8.62 -17.71
N ILE A 39 8.83 -9.27 -18.03
CA ILE A 39 7.50 -8.72 -17.77
C ILE A 39 6.88 -9.45 -16.58
N ILE A 40 6.40 -8.67 -15.61
CA ILE A 40 5.45 -9.16 -14.61
C ILE A 40 4.05 -8.73 -15.06
N GLU A 41 3.17 -9.71 -15.16
CA GLU A 41 1.77 -9.48 -15.47
C GLU A 41 0.97 -9.32 -14.17
N ILE A 42 0.21 -8.24 -14.07
CA ILE A 42 -0.71 -8.00 -12.96
C ILE A 42 -2.13 -7.91 -13.51
N SER A 43 -3.00 -8.81 -13.05
CA SER A 43 -4.43 -8.85 -13.41
C SER A 43 -5.29 -8.46 -12.23
N LEU A 44 -6.32 -7.65 -12.48
CA LEU A 44 -7.31 -7.17 -11.53
C LEU A 44 -8.65 -7.83 -11.88
N LEU A 45 -9.11 -8.76 -11.04
CA LEU A 45 -10.30 -9.56 -11.30
C LEU A 45 -11.46 -9.13 -10.40
N SER A 46 -12.61 -8.88 -11.03
CA SER A 46 -13.85 -8.46 -10.36
C SER A 46 -13.71 -7.15 -9.58
N PHE A 47 -12.84 -6.23 -10.01
CA PHE A 47 -12.66 -4.95 -9.35
C PHE A 47 -13.87 -4.02 -9.58
N PRO A 48 -14.50 -3.48 -8.53
CA PRO A 48 -15.60 -2.54 -8.69
C PRO A 48 -15.12 -1.26 -9.39
N LYS A 49 -16.06 -0.49 -9.96
CA LYS A 49 -15.77 0.85 -10.51
C LYS A 49 -15.35 1.82 -9.40
N MET A 50 -14.07 1.74 -9.03
CA MET A 50 -13.36 2.47 -8.00
C MET A 50 -11.97 2.83 -8.50
N LYS A 51 -11.36 3.86 -7.90
CA LYS A 51 -9.98 4.23 -8.20
C LYS A 51 -9.07 3.10 -7.74
N THR A 52 -8.27 2.55 -8.65
CA THR A 52 -7.32 1.48 -8.35
C THR A 52 -5.91 1.94 -8.62
N GLU A 53 -5.05 1.87 -7.61
CA GLU A 53 -3.65 2.29 -7.66
C GLU A 53 -2.75 1.05 -7.42
N ILE A 54 -1.70 0.92 -8.22
CA ILE A 54 -0.66 -0.09 -8.02
C ILE A 54 0.62 0.59 -7.59
N TYR A 55 1.23 0.08 -6.52
CA TYR A 55 2.52 0.50 -6.01
C TYR A 55 3.49 -0.68 -6.05
N ILE A 56 4.64 -0.50 -6.67
CA ILE A 56 5.72 -1.50 -6.69
C ILE A 56 6.95 -0.85 -6.12
N GLU A 57 7.60 -1.52 -5.18
CA GLU A 57 8.89 -1.11 -4.64
C GLU A 57 9.78 -2.35 -4.63
N LEU A 58 10.88 -2.36 -5.38
CA LEU A 58 11.79 -3.48 -5.48
C LEU A 58 13.25 -3.03 -5.29
N GLN A 59 14.06 -3.94 -4.76
CA GLN A 59 15.51 -3.80 -4.62
C GLN A 59 16.17 -5.12 -5.03
N SER A 60 17.25 -5.05 -5.82
CA SER A 60 17.97 -6.28 -6.22
C SER A 60 18.62 -6.94 -5.00
N ILE A 61 18.60 -8.27 -4.94
CA ILE A 61 18.99 -9.05 -3.76
C ILE A 61 20.44 -8.80 -3.31
N GLU A 62 21.34 -8.57 -4.28
CA GLU A 62 22.78 -8.33 -4.07
C GLU A 62 23.05 -7.10 -3.20
N TYR A 63 22.14 -6.12 -3.18
CA TYR A 63 22.26 -4.90 -2.38
C TYR A 63 21.51 -4.96 -1.05
N PHE A 64 20.82 -6.06 -0.76
CA PHE A 64 20.04 -6.24 0.45
C PHE A 64 20.76 -7.09 1.52
N SER A 65 21.89 -7.71 1.19
CA SER A 65 22.71 -8.47 2.15
C SER A 65 23.92 -7.66 2.60
N GLU A 66 23.94 -7.27 3.89
CA GLU A 66 24.97 -7.71 4.86
C GLU A 66 24.88 -6.94 6.18
N ASP A 67 24.27 -5.76 6.19
CA ASP A 67 24.06 -4.99 7.43
C ASP A 67 22.58 -4.72 7.67
N SER A 68 22.24 -4.29 8.90
CA SER A 68 20.92 -3.89 9.39
C SER A 68 20.29 -2.70 8.66
N TYR A 69 20.40 -2.67 7.33
CA TYR A 69 19.94 -1.63 6.45
C TYR A 69 18.43 -1.77 6.25
N ARG A 70 17.71 -0.68 6.52
CA ARG A 70 16.30 -0.58 6.21
C ARG A 70 16.15 -0.59 4.68
N PHE A 71 15.26 -1.41 4.15
CA PHE A 71 14.92 -1.44 2.73
C PHE A 71 14.76 -0.02 2.14
N GLY A 72 15.46 0.23 1.05
CA GLY A 72 15.30 1.41 0.20
C GLY A 72 15.00 0.93 -1.20
N SER A 73 13.87 1.37 -1.77
CA SER A 73 13.48 0.93 -3.11
C SER A 73 14.50 1.45 -4.12
N LYS A 74 14.95 0.58 -5.04
CA LYS A 74 15.76 0.98 -6.19
C LYS A 74 14.90 1.12 -7.43
N TYR A 75 13.84 0.32 -7.50
CA TYR A 75 12.86 0.34 -8.58
C TYR A 75 11.49 0.63 -7.99
N SER A 76 10.82 1.67 -8.49
CA SER A 76 9.49 2.04 -8.03
C SER A 76 8.50 2.24 -9.17
N PHE A 77 7.25 1.83 -8.96
CA PHE A 77 6.11 2.08 -9.84
C PHE A 77 4.94 2.58 -8.99
N SER A 78 4.21 3.58 -9.47
CA SER A 78 3.02 4.09 -8.79
C SER A 78 2.10 4.74 -9.80
N GLU A 79 1.03 4.04 -10.21
CA GLU A 79 0.05 4.58 -11.15
C GLU A 79 -1.38 4.13 -10.84
N GLU A 80 -2.33 4.95 -11.27
CA GLU A 80 -3.75 4.56 -11.36
C GLU A 80 -3.95 3.68 -12.58
N ILE A 81 -4.64 2.55 -12.40
CA ILE A 81 -4.87 1.56 -13.44
C ILE A 81 -6.26 1.76 -14.04
N ILE A 82 -6.30 1.84 -15.37
CA ILE A 82 -7.52 1.80 -16.16
C ILE A 82 -7.56 0.44 -16.86
N GLY A 83 -8.56 -0.36 -16.53
CA GLY A 83 -8.76 -1.72 -17.05
C GLY A 83 -8.35 -2.82 -16.08
N ASP A 84 -8.40 -4.07 -16.56
CA ASP A 84 -8.31 -5.27 -15.71
C ASP A 84 -6.91 -5.89 -15.70
N LYS A 85 -5.94 -5.29 -16.39
CA LYS A 85 -4.60 -5.85 -16.56
C LYS A 85 -3.55 -4.77 -16.82
N ILE A 86 -2.36 -4.95 -16.26
CA ILE A 86 -1.15 -4.17 -16.56
C ILE A 86 0.05 -5.10 -16.68
N ASN A 87 0.96 -4.75 -17.59
CA ASN A 87 2.27 -5.37 -17.72
C ASN A 87 3.33 -4.38 -17.24
N ILE A 88 4.19 -4.82 -16.33
CA ILE A 88 5.29 -4.03 -15.78
C ILE A 88 6.59 -4.62 -16.31
N GLU A 89 7.40 -3.79 -16.96
CA GLU A 89 8.75 -4.16 -17.38
C GLU A 89 9.73 -4.00 -16.21
N ILE A 90 10.45 -5.07 -15.86
CA ILE A 90 11.40 -5.13 -14.74
C ILE A 90 12.73 -5.71 -15.26
N PRO A 91 13.90 -5.21 -14.80
CA PRO A 91 15.19 -5.78 -15.19
C PRO A 91 15.30 -7.26 -14.82
N ASN A 92 16.04 -8.03 -15.63
CA ASN A 92 16.30 -9.43 -15.32
C ASN A 92 17.11 -9.57 -14.01
N GLY A 93 16.73 -10.49 -13.13
CA GLY A 93 17.44 -10.76 -11.86
C GLY A 93 16.54 -11.22 -10.71
N LYS A 94 17.08 -11.14 -9.48
CA LYS A 94 16.39 -11.49 -8.23
C LYS A 94 16.19 -10.27 -7.34
N PHE A 95 14.99 -10.14 -6.78
CA PHE A 95 14.57 -8.95 -6.06
C PHE A 95 13.89 -9.26 -4.74
N VAL A 96 14.02 -8.31 -3.81
CA VAL A 96 13.21 -8.21 -2.60
C VAL A 96 12.33 -6.97 -2.71
N GLY A 97 11.13 -6.98 -2.14
CA GLY A 97 10.27 -5.81 -2.18
C GLY A 97 8.81 -6.08 -1.93
N SER A 98 7.96 -5.22 -2.47
CA SER A 98 6.52 -5.35 -2.37
C SER A 98 5.79 -4.89 -3.63
N ILE A 99 4.68 -5.57 -3.92
CA ILE A 99 3.70 -5.17 -4.93
C ILE A 99 2.37 -5.00 -4.20
N GLN A 100 1.83 -3.79 -4.22
CA GLN A 100 0.65 -3.40 -3.49
C GLN A 100 -0.43 -2.91 -4.45
N VAL A 101 -1.66 -3.36 -4.21
CA VAL A 101 -2.87 -2.83 -4.84
C VAL A 101 -3.66 -2.07 -3.80
N LYS A 102 -4.13 -0.89 -4.16
CA LYS A 102 -4.99 -0.06 -3.35
C LYS A 102 -6.23 0.32 -4.15
N ILE A 103 -7.40 0.15 -3.56
CA ILE A 103 -8.66 0.63 -4.11
C ILE A 103 -9.29 1.66 -3.21
N SER A 104 -9.92 2.66 -3.81
CA SER A 104 -10.63 3.67 -3.05
C SER A 104 -11.80 4.27 -3.83
N LYS A 105 -12.85 4.59 -3.09
CA LYS A 105 -13.98 5.38 -3.58
C LYS A 105 -14.57 6.18 -2.43
N THR A 106 -14.55 7.50 -2.55
CA THR A 106 -15.20 8.39 -1.59
C THR A 106 -16.48 8.93 -2.20
N VAL A 107 -17.58 8.80 -1.45
CA VAL A 107 -18.81 9.57 -1.63
C VAL A 107 -18.82 10.62 -0.53
N PRO A 108 -18.53 11.90 -0.86
CA PRO A 108 -18.42 12.97 0.13
C PRO A 108 -19.63 13.02 1.06
N PHE A 109 -19.41 13.29 2.34
CA PHE A 109 -20.43 13.36 3.39
C PHE A 109 -21.19 12.07 3.70
N TYR A 110 -20.93 10.98 2.98
CA TYR A 110 -21.67 9.73 3.16
C TYR A 110 -20.75 8.58 3.52
N LYS A 111 -19.97 8.06 2.56
CA LYS A 111 -19.20 6.83 2.79
C LYS A 111 -17.93 6.79 1.99
N ASN A 112 -16.92 6.14 2.54
CA ASN A 112 -15.70 5.80 1.86
C ASN A 112 -15.52 4.29 1.83
N TYR A 113 -15.01 3.82 0.70
CA TYR A 113 -14.58 2.46 0.47
C TYR A 113 -13.06 2.48 0.32
N PHE A 114 -12.39 1.59 1.02
CA PHE A 114 -10.94 1.49 0.99
C PHE A 114 -10.51 0.03 1.12
N GLY A 115 -9.61 -0.41 0.25
CA GLY A 115 -8.96 -1.71 0.36
C GLY A 115 -7.49 -1.60 0.01
N ILE A 116 -6.63 -2.33 0.71
CA ILE A 116 -5.22 -2.46 0.39
C ILE A 116 -4.81 -3.93 0.53
N HIS A 117 -4.00 -4.41 -0.40
CA HIS A 117 -3.39 -5.73 -0.32
C HIS A 117 -1.96 -5.65 -0.81
N THR A 118 -1.05 -6.25 -0.05
CA THR A 118 0.38 -6.22 -0.39
C THR A 118 0.91 -7.64 -0.48
N ILE A 119 1.62 -7.91 -1.57
CA ILE A 119 2.46 -9.09 -1.73
C ILE A 119 3.88 -8.65 -1.41
N TYR A 120 4.49 -9.24 -0.39
CA TYR A 120 5.88 -9.04 -0.02
C TYR A 120 6.73 -10.19 -0.56
N PHE A 121 7.90 -9.85 -1.10
CA PHE A 121 8.89 -10.80 -1.63
C PHE A 121 10.19 -10.67 -0.83
N GLY A 122 10.62 -11.75 -0.18
CA GLY A 122 11.88 -11.81 0.57
C GLY A 122 11.95 -10.90 1.80
N MET A 123 10.82 -10.32 2.22
CA MET A 123 10.72 -9.42 3.38
C MET A 123 9.36 -9.46 4.05
N ASN A 124 9.28 -8.92 5.26
CA ASN A 124 8.01 -8.72 5.98
C ASN A 124 7.49 -7.28 5.90
N GLU A 125 6.34 -7.02 6.54
CA GLU A 125 5.70 -5.70 6.60
C GLU A 125 6.58 -4.61 7.26
N LYS A 126 7.57 -4.99 8.08
CA LYS A 126 8.54 -4.08 8.69
C LYS A 126 9.73 -3.80 7.76
N ARG A 127 9.69 -4.31 6.52
CA ARG A 127 10.73 -4.22 5.50
C ARG A 127 12.06 -4.83 5.95
N ILE A 128 11.99 -5.92 6.72
CA ILE A 128 13.14 -6.70 7.18
C ILE A 128 13.21 -7.99 6.35
N LYS A 129 14.43 -8.40 5.95
CA LYS A 129 14.64 -9.67 5.24
C LYS A 129 14.11 -10.82 6.07
N GLU A 130 13.32 -11.67 5.44
CA GLU A 130 12.78 -12.86 6.08
C GLU A 130 12.90 -14.04 5.11
N LYS A 131 13.39 -15.18 5.62
CA LYS A 131 13.46 -16.41 4.84
C LYS A 131 12.16 -17.16 5.06
N PHE A 132 11.37 -17.31 4.00
CA PHE A 132 10.11 -18.06 4.08
C PHE A 132 10.41 -19.54 3.81
N SER A 133 10.20 -20.39 4.82
CA SER A 133 10.84 -21.71 4.90
C SER A 133 10.36 -22.77 3.90
N ASN A 134 9.41 -22.47 3.00
CA ASN A 134 8.64 -23.50 2.29
C ASN A 134 8.40 -23.31 0.79
N GLY A 135 9.07 -22.36 0.10
CA GLY A 135 8.92 -22.24 -1.37
C GLY A 135 7.53 -21.76 -1.83
N LYS A 136 6.62 -21.47 -0.89
CA LYS A 136 5.22 -21.13 -1.12
C LYS A 136 4.90 -19.83 -0.40
N CYS A 137 4.11 -18.99 -1.07
CA CYS A 137 3.62 -17.75 -0.47
C CYS A 137 2.63 -18.07 0.67
N SER A 138 2.91 -17.59 1.88
CA SER A 138 1.94 -17.61 2.98
C SER A 138 0.99 -16.41 2.86
N SER A 139 -0.22 -16.55 3.38
CA SER A 139 -1.12 -15.41 3.61
C SER A 139 -1.23 -15.21 5.11
N GLU A 140 -0.92 -14.02 5.60
CA GLU A 140 -1.13 -13.68 7.00
C GLU A 140 -2.15 -12.57 7.13
N TYR A 141 -2.95 -12.67 8.19
CA TYR A 141 -3.92 -11.64 8.54
C TYR A 141 -3.20 -10.48 9.23
N SER A 142 -3.25 -9.30 8.63
CA SER A 142 -2.63 -8.07 9.12
C SER A 142 -3.72 -7.02 9.20
N PHE A 143 -4.21 -6.71 10.40
CA PHE A 143 -5.17 -5.62 10.61
C PHE A 143 -4.46 -4.36 11.08
N SER A 144 -4.51 -3.29 10.28
CA SER A 144 -4.02 -1.98 10.70
C SER A 144 -5.18 -1.10 11.19
N ILE A 145 -5.06 -0.58 12.41
CA ILE A 145 -6.03 0.39 12.97
C ILE A 145 -5.74 1.82 12.49
N LYS A 146 -4.68 2.02 11.69
CA LYS A 146 -4.36 3.36 11.16
C LYS A 146 -5.54 3.85 10.34
N LEU A 147 -6.05 5.05 10.66
CA LEU A 147 -7.25 5.67 10.06
C LEU A 147 -7.32 5.55 8.52
N ALA A 148 -6.17 5.51 7.83
CA ALA A 148 -6.06 5.48 6.38
C ALA A 148 -5.71 4.11 5.76
N LYS A 149 -5.51 3.04 6.54
CA LYS A 149 -5.10 1.73 6.01
C LYS A 149 -5.96 0.63 6.61
N SER A 150 -6.76 -0.04 5.78
CA SER A 150 -7.29 -1.36 6.10
C SER A 150 -6.69 -2.36 5.13
N SER A 151 -5.63 -3.03 5.59
CA SER A 151 -5.22 -4.33 5.06
C SER A 151 -5.96 -5.36 5.91
N LYS A 152 -6.40 -6.45 5.30
CA LYS A 152 -6.84 -7.64 6.04
C LYS A 152 -5.86 -8.78 5.84
N TYR A 153 -5.48 -9.01 4.60
CA TYR A 153 -4.54 -10.05 4.22
C TYR A 153 -3.33 -9.42 3.55
N ASN A 154 -2.17 -10.02 3.77
CA ASN A 154 -0.97 -9.80 2.99
C ASN A 154 -0.40 -11.16 2.61
N ASN A 155 0.24 -11.22 1.44
CA ASN A 155 0.95 -12.41 1.02
C ASN A 155 2.45 -12.20 1.27
N TYR A 156 3.12 -13.22 1.79
CA TYR A 156 4.56 -13.22 2.00
C TYR A 156 5.16 -14.37 1.22
N CYS A 157 6.05 -14.04 0.30
CA CYS A 157 6.68 -14.95 -0.64
C CYS A 157 8.19 -14.90 -0.48
N ASP A 158 8.85 -15.94 -0.98
CA ASP A 158 10.28 -15.90 -1.25
C ASP A 158 10.67 -14.77 -2.20
N ASP A 159 11.96 -14.58 -2.40
CA ASP A 159 12.51 -13.59 -3.31
C ASP A 159 11.86 -13.67 -4.71
N LEU A 160 11.66 -12.51 -5.32
CA LEU A 160 11.11 -12.39 -6.67
C LEU A 160 12.19 -12.71 -7.69
N ASP A 161 12.14 -13.91 -8.28
CA ASP A 161 13.15 -14.44 -9.20
C ASP A 161 12.64 -14.39 -10.64
N VAL A 162 12.67 -13.19 -11.26
CA VAL A 162 12.23 -13.01 -12.65
C VAL A 162 13.25 -13.53 -13.67
N GLU A 163 14.44 -13.92 -13.21
CA GLU A 163 15.46 -14.57 -14.05
C GLU A 163 15.02 -15.97 -14.46
N ASN A 164 14.53 -16.76 -13.50
CA ASN A 164 14.21 -18.18 -13.72
C ASN A 164 12.71 -18.46 -13.78
N LYS A 165 11.87 -17.48 -13.45
CA LYS A 165 10.41 -17.66 -13.37
C LYS A 165 9.66 -16.52 -14.04
N LYS A 166 8.54 -16.87 -14.66
CA LYS A 166 7.52 -15.93 -15.11
C LYS A 166 6.44 -15.79 -14.03
N TYR A 167 6.08 -14.56 -13.71
CA TYR A 167 5.08 -14.24 -12.68
C TYR A 167 3.81 -13.66 -13.29
N ILE A 168 2.68 -14.26 -12.92
CA ILE A 168 1.34 -13.71 -13.15
C ILE A 168 0.69 -13.51 -11.79
N LEU A 169 0.47 -12.24 -11.42
CA LEU A 169 -0.11 -11.83 -10.16
C LEU A 169 -1.58 -11.47 -10.39
N LYS A 170 -2.49 -12.22 -9.78
CA LYS A 170 -3.92 -11.96 -9.88
C LYS A 170 -4.41 -11.39 -8.57
N PHE A 171 -4.90 -10.17 -8.58
CA PHE A 171 -5.62 -9.59 -7.45
C PHE A 171 -7.11 -9.78 -7.67
N LEU A 172 -7.81 -10.21 -6.64
CA LEU A 172 -9.24 -10.46 -6.69
C LEU A 172 -9.93 -9.66 -5.59
N THR A 173 -11.13 -9.19 -5.88
CA THR A 173 -12.04 -8.71 -4.85
C THR A 173 -13.38 -9.41 -4.98
N ASN A 174 -14.02 -9.64 -3.84
CA ASN A 174 -15.28 -10.38 -3.74
C ASN A 174 -16.50 -9.46 -3.77
N ASP A 175 -16.33 -8.17 -4.12
CA ASP A 175 -17.33 -7.09 -4.05
C ASP A 175 -17.99 -6.93 -2.66
N LYS A 176 -17.51 -7.64 -1.63
CA LYS A 176 -18.03 -7.53 -0.27
C LYS A 176 -17.35 -6.35 0.40
N THR A 177 -18.17 -5.34 0.72
CA THR A 177 -17.74 -4.19 1.51
C THR A 177 -18.19 -4.39 2.96
N GLU A 178 -17.27 -4.34 3.90
CA GLU A 178 -17.57 -4.48 5.33
C GLU A 178 -17.50 -3.12 6.02
N PHE A 179 -18.54 -2.76 6.77
CA PHE A 179 -18.52 -1.56 7.57
C PHE A 179 -17.45 -1.67 8.67
N ASN A 180 -16.56 -0.67 8.77
CA ASN A 180 -15.53 -0.61 9.80
C ASN A 180 -15.92 0.39 10.90
N PRO A 181 -16.54 -0.07 12.01
CA PRO A 181 -16.99 0.82 13.07
C PRO A 181 -15.82 1.47 13.81
N SER A 182 -14.71 0.75 14.00
CA SER A 182 -13.54 1.26 14.73
C SER A 182 -12.88 2.44 14.01
N ARG A 183 -12.68 2.33 12.69
CA ARG A 183 -12.15 3.43 11.88
C ARG A 183 -13.13 4.60 11.82
N THR A 184 -14.42 4.31 11.65
CA THR A 184 -15.48 5.33 11.65
C THR A 184 -15.49 6.13 12.96
N LEU A 185 -15.42 5.45 14.10
CA LEU A 185 -15.35 6.07 15.42
C LEU A 185 -14.07 6.89 15.58
N ALA A 186 -12.92 6.37 15.15
CA ALA A 186 -11.64 7.08 15.23
C ALA A 186 -11.65 8.37 14.42
N LEU A 187 -12.24 8.36 13.21
CA LEU A 187 -12.37 9.53 12.37
C LEU A 187 -13.30 10.57 12.99
N ALA A 188 -14.45 10.13 13.52
CA ALA A 188 -15.40 11.00 14.21
C ALA A 188 -14.75 11.64 15.45
N TYR A 189 -14.04 10.85 16.26
CA TYR A 189 -13.31 11.34 17.43
C TYR A 189 -12.26 12.38 17.05
N ALA A 190 -11.48 12.13 15.99
CA ALA A 190 -10.50 13.09 15.49
C ALA A 190 -11.17 14.41 15.08
N GLY A 191 -12.27 14.35 14.33
CA GLY A 191 -12.97 15.56 13.90
C GLY A 191 -13.59 16.36 15.02
N VAL A 192 -14.23 15.70 15.98
CA VAL A 192 -14.78 16.36 17.18
C VAL A 192 -13.66 16.95 18.02
N SER A 193 -12.58 16.19 18.24
CA SER A 193 -11.45 16.64 19.05
C SER A 193 -10.77 17.88 18.46
N ILE A 194 -10.58 17.94 17.13
CA ILE A 194 -10.04 19.12 16.44
C ILE A 194 -11.03 20.30 16.54
N GLY A 195 -12.33 20.04 16.34
CA GLY A 195 -13.39 21.04 16.48
C GLY A 195 -13.45 21.71 17.85
N LEU A 196 -13.14 20.97 18.92
CA LEU A 196 -13.11 21.46 20.29
C LEU A 196 -11.79 22.16 20.67
N THR A 197 -10.82 22.26 19.77
CA THR A 197 -9.59 23.01 20.05
C THR A 197 -9.83 24.52 20.02
N LYS A 198 -9.01 25.27 20.78
CA LYS A 198 -9.10 26.74 20.84
C LYS A 198 -9.04 27.41 19.47
N SER A 199 -8.32 26.82 18.52
CA SER A 199 -8.18 27.32 17.15
C SER A 199 -9.51 27.33 16.37
N PHE A 200 -10.47 26.48 16.73
CA PHE A 200 -11.76 26.35 16.05
C PHE A 200 -12.95 26.75 16.94
N THR A 201 -12.71 27.47 18.04
CA THR A 201 -13.78 27.88 18.99
C THR A 201 -14.98 28.55 18.32
N ASN A 202 -14.74 29.38 17.29
CA ASN A 202 -15.81 30.08 16.56
C ASN A 202 -16.47 29.22 15.48
N TYR A 203 -15.86 28.10 15.10
CA TYR A 203 -16.31 27.20 14.03
C TYR A 203 -16.09 25.72 14.38
N PRO A 204 -16.65 25.23 15.51
CA PRO A 204 -16.31 23.91 16.04
C PRO A 204 -16.74 22.75 15.12
N TYR A 205 -17.70 22.99 14.21
CA TYR A 205 -18.18 21.99 13.26
C TYR A 205 -17.34 21.90 11.98
N VAL A 206 -16.54 22.92 11.65
CA VAL A 206 -15.79 22.96 10.38
C VAL A 206 -14.80 21.80 10.26
N PRO A 207 -13.99 21.45 11.28
CA PRO A 207 -13.08 20.30 11.18
C PRO A 207 -13.81 18.98 10.95
N PHE A 208 -14.95 18.79 11.60
CA PHE A 208 -15.77 17.60 11.43
C PHE A 208 -16.37 17.50 10.02
N LEU A 209 -16.92 18.61 9.51
CA LEU A 209 -17.46 18.68 8.15
C LEU A 209 -16.37 18.47 7.09
N LEU A 210 -15.18 19.05 7.28
CA LEU A 210 -14.07 18.85 6.35
C LEU A 210 -13.61 17.39 6.33
N LEU A 211 -13.44 16.77 7.50
CA LEU A 211 -13.04 15.37 7.58
C LEU A 211 -14.10 14.43 6.98
N THR A 212 -15.39 14.65 7.29
CA THR A 212 -16.48 13.82 6.73
C THR A 212 -16.72 14.09 5.25
N SER A 213 -16.41 15.29 4.75
CA SER A 213 -16.42 15.58 3.30
C SER A 213 -15.31 14.82 2.57
N TYR A 214 -14.11 14.78 3.14
CA TYR A 214 -12.91 14.21 2.50
C TYR A 214 -12.84 12.67 2.64
N PHE A 215 -13.18 12.16 3.83
CA PHE A 215 -13.10 10.73 4.14
C PHE A 215 -14.45 10.03 4.12
N GLY A 216 -15.57 10.73 3.91
CA GLY A 216 -16.90 10.18 4.13
C GLY A 216 -17.22 10.02 5.62
N PHE A 217 -18.49 9.80 5.93
CA PHE A 217 -18.94 9.58 7.31
C PHE A 217 -18.74 8.13 7.73
N PHE A 218 -19.13 7.18 6.88
CA PHE A 218 -18.98 5.74 7.12
C PHE A 218 -17.78 5.18 6.36
N LEU A 219 -16.85 4.58 7.11
CA LEU A 219 -15.68 3.92 6.53
C LEU A 219 -15.98 2.44 6.30
N ASN A 220 -15.81 1.99 5.07
CA ASN A 220 -16.02 0.60 4.66
C ASN A 220 -14.71 0.03 4.11
N ASP A 221 -14.41 -1.18 4.53
CA ASP A 221 -13.27 -1.92 4.05
C ASP A 221 -13.69 -2.78 2.87
N VAL A 222 -12.85 -2.80 1.84
CA VAL A 222 -13.00 -3.71 0.70
C VAL A 222 -11.92 -4.76 0.79
N GLU A 223 -12.33 -6.02 0.79
CA GLU A 223 -11.41 -7.14 0.84
C GLU A 223 -10.79 -7.37 -0.54
N ILE A 224 -9.47 -7.51 -0.55
CA ILE A 224 -8.68 -7.88 -1.72
C ILE A 224 -7.86 -9.11 -1.31
N SER A 225 -7.77 -10.08 -2.20
CA SER A 225 -6.89 -11.23 -2.09
C SER A 225 -5.97 -11.30 -3.31
N SER A 226 -4.93 -12.14 -3.24
CA SER A 226 -4.08 -12.38 -4.40
C SER A 226 -3.76 -13.84 -4.61
N GLU A 227 -3.70 -14.24 -5.88
CA GLU A 227 -3.16 -15.51 -6.34
C GLU A 227 -1.91 -15.27 -7.17
N ILE A 228 -0.89 -16.09 -6.94
CA ILE A 228 0.44 -15.91 -7.53
C ILE A 228 0.76 -17.17 -8.33
N GLN A 229 0.82 -17.02 -9.64
CA GLN A 229 1.20 -18.11 -10.55
C GLN A 229 2.65 -17.90 -10.97
N GLN A 230 3.46 -18.95 -10.79
CA GLN A 230 4.87 -18.99 -11.16
C GLN A 230 5.07 -20.11 -12.18
N GLU A 231 5.60 -19.77 -13.34
CA GLU A 231 5.98 -20.74 -14.38
C GLU A 231 7.50 -20.73 -14.52
N SER A 232 8.13 -21.91 -14.53
CA SER A 232 9.56 -22.02 -14.85
C SER A 232 9.81 -21.62 -16.30
N LEU A 233 10.84 -20.80 -16.53
CA LEU A 233 11.28 -20.38 -17.86
C LEU A 233 12.16 -21.44 -18.54
#